data_AF-A0A933RY59-F1
#
_entry.id   AF-A0A933RY59-F1
#
_cell.length_a   1.000
_cell.length_b   1.000
_cell.length_c   1.000
_cell.angle_alpha   90.00
_cell.angle_beta   90.00
_cell.angle_gamma   90.00
#
_symmetry.space_group_name_H-M   'P 1'
#
loop_
_entity.id
_entity.type
_entity.pdbx_description
1 polymer ?
#
loop_
_entity_poly.entity_id
_entity_poly.type
_entity_poly.pdbx_seq_one_letter_code
_entity_poly.pdbx_strand_id
1 'polypeptide(L)' 'MIVCSCNVLTDHDVRSALNPDSGKARSAGEVHRCLGCSRQCGRCMHTIRKIMNDTGCTPGHAHTHVS' A
#
# COMPACT_ATOMS: atom_id res chain seq x y z
N MET A 1 3.38 6.05 -8.11
CA MET A 1 1.93 6.38 -8.14
C MET A 1 1.50 6.98 -6.81
N ILE A 2 0.75 8.10 -6.84
CA ILE A 2 0.05 8.59 -5.64
C ILE A 2 -1.11 7.65 -5.31
N VAL A 3 -1.13 7.13 -4.08
CA VAL A 3 -2.15 6.20 -3.57
C VAL A 3 -3.20 6.94 -2.73
N CYS A 4 -2.81 7.99 -1.99
CA CYS A 4 -3.72 8.78 -1.15
C CYS A 4 -3.50 10.27 -1.37
N SER A 5 -4.52 10.99 -1.83
CA SER A 5 -4.44 12.46 -1.99
C SER A 5 -4.56 13.20 -0.66
N CYS A 6 -5.37 12.71 0.28
CA CYS A 6 -5.58 13.38 1.58
C CYS A 6 -4.29 13.50 2.41
N ASN A 7 -3.47 12.46 2.36
CA ASN A 7 -2.25 12.36 3.14
C ASN A 7 -1.00 12.34 2.25
N VAL A 8 -1.17 12.60 0.95
CA VAL A 8 -0.10 12.65 -0.07
C VAL A 8 0.84 11.43 0.00
N LEU A 9 0.24 10.23 0.07
CA LEU A 9 1.00 8.97 0.15
C LEU A 9 1.23 8.37 -1.23
N THR A 10 2.43 7.89 -1.47
CA THR A 10 2.83 7.16 -2.68
C THR A 10 2.78 5.64 -2.47
N ASP A 11 2.89 4.88 -3.55
CA ASP A 11 3.05 3.42 -3.47
C ASP A 11 4.34 3.02 -2.75
N HIS A 12 5.41 3.83 -2.85
CA HIS A 12 6.65 3.60 -2.12
C HIS A 12 6.45 3.75 -0.61
N ASP A 13 5.72 4.79 -0.16
CA ASP A 13 5.39 4.97 1.25
C ASP A 13 4.58 3.79 1.78
N VAL A 14 3.60 3.32 1.00
CA VAL A 14 2.81 2.13 1.34
C VAL A 14 3.71 0.91 1.48
N ARG A 15 4.60 0.63 0.52
CA ARG A 15 5.52 -0.53 0.61
C ARG A 15 6.49 -0.40 1.78
N SER A 16 7.00 0.79 2.05
CA SER A 16 7.85 1.08 3.20
C SER A 16 7.15 0.75 4.53
N ALA A 17 5.86 1.08 4.65
CA ALA A 17 5.06 0.73 5.83
C ALA A 17 4.85 -0.79 6.04
N LEU A 18 5.00 -1.59 4.97
CA LEU A 18 4.90 -3.06 5.02
C LEU A 18 6.25 -3.73 5.32
N ASN A 19 7.36 -3.08 4.95
CA ASN A 19 8.70 -3.63 5.10
C ASN A 19 9.03 -3.81 6.58
N PRO A 20 9.35 -5.03 7.07
CA PRO A 20 9.50 -5.32 8.49
C PRO A 20 10.59 -4.49 9.21
N ASP A 21 11.53 -3.94 8.45
CA ASP A 21 12.64 -3.09 8.91
C ASP A 21 12.22 -1.63 9.11
N SER A 22 11.26 -1.13 8.32
CA SER A 22 10.83 0.28 8.31
C SER A 22 9.40 0.48 8.84
N GLY A 23 8.56 -0.55 8.80
CA GLY A 23 7.17 -0.52 9.21
C GLY A 23 6.63 -1.93 9.53
N LYS A 24 5.52 -2.01 10.27
CA LYS A 24 4.91 -3.30 10.61
C LYS A 24 3.41 -3.34 10.31
N ALA A 25 2.94 -2.56 9.34
CA ALA A 25 1.52 -2.56 8.99
C ALA A 25 1.08 -3.96 8.50
N ARG A 26 0.15 -4.60 9.23
CA ARG A 26 -0.42 -5.92 8.88
C ARG A 26 -1.76 -5.82 8.18
N SER A 27 -2.29 -4.61 8.06
CA SER A 27 -3.55 -4.34 7.38
C SER A 27 -3.52 -2.95 6.71
N ALA A 28 -4.31 -2.76 5.65
CA ALA A 28 -4.35 -1.48 4.92
C ALA A 28 -4.69 -0.30 5.83
N GLY A 29 -5.46 -0.59 6.87
CA GLY A 29 -5.83 0.37 7.88
C GLY A 29 -4.69 0.84 8.79
N GLU A 30 -3.68 -0.01 8.97
CA GLU A 30 -2.51 0.26 9.78
C GLU A 30 -1.43 1.03 9.03
N VAL A 31 -1.42 0.98 7.70
CA VAL A 31 -0.46 1.72 6.87
C VAL A 31 -0.44 3.20 7.24
N HIS A 32 -1.61 3.81 7.43
CA HIS A 32 -1.72 5.22 7.84
C HIS A 32 -1.05 5.46 9.20
N ARG A 33 -1.34 4.60 10.18
CA ARG A 33 -0.77 4.68 11.52
C ARG A 33 0.75 4.49 11.52
N CYS A 34 1.27 3.55 10.73
CA CYS A 34 2.71 3.34 10.58
C CYS A 34 3.40 4.54 9.93
N LEU A 35 2.70 5.27 9.04
CA LEU A 35 3.22 6.48 8.39
C LEU A 35 2.92 7.77 9.17
N GLY A 36 2.43 7.67 10.43
CA GLY A 36 2.16 8.83 11.28
C GLY A 36 0.96 9.69 10.84
N CYS A 37 0.06 9.15 10.02
CA CYS A 37 -1.09 9.85 9.48
C CYS A 37 -2.42 9.22 9.93
N SER A 38 -3.48 10.03 9.97
CA SER A 38 -4.85 9.55 10.20
C SER A 38 -5.57 9.28 8.88
N ARG A 39 -6.53 8.36 8.89
CA ARG A 39 -7.42 8.16 7.74
C ARG A 39 -8.40 9.33 7.64
N GLN A 40 -8.55 9.87 6.44
CA GLN A 40 -9.53 10.91 6.13
C GLN A 40 -10.72 10.35 5.36
N CYS A 41 -10.67 10.31 4.02
CA CYS A 41 -11.79 9.83 3.20
C CYS A 41 -11.79 8.32 2.90
N GLY A 42 -10.70 7.61 3.21
CA GLY A 42 -10.60 6.15 3.03
C GLY A 42 -10.55 5.62 1.59
N ARG A 43 -10.68 6.47 0.56
CA ARG A 43 -10.68 6.03 -0.87
C ARG A 43 -9.44 5.23 -1.27
N CYS A 44 -8.30 5.51 -0.66
CA CYS A 44 -7.05 4.80 -0.89
C CYS A 44 -7.03 3.34 -0.38
N MET A 45 -8.00 2.93 0.47
CA MET A 45 -7.96 1.63 1.15
C MET A 45 -7.91 0.45 0.18
N HIS A 46 -8.67 0.49 -0.91
CA HIS A 46 -8.68 -0.60 -1.89
C HIS A 46 -7.33 -0.72 -2.62
N THR A 47 -6.77 0.42 -3.05
CA THR A 47 -5.45 0.48 -3.69
C THR A 47 -4.34 0.00 -2.76
N ILE A 48 -4.38 0.39 -1.47
CA ILE A 48 -3.42 -0.09 -0.47
C ILE A 48 -3.51 -1.61 -0.33
N ARG A 49 -4.73 -2.19 -0.24
CA ARG A 49 -4.89 -3.65 -0.19
C ARG A 49 -4.33 -4.35 -1.43
N LYS A 50 -4.52 -3.76 -2.61
CA LYS A 50 -3.95 -4.28 -3.87
C LYS A 50 -2.42 -4.30 -3.80
N ILE A 51 -1.79 -3.23 -3.35
CA ILE A 51 -0.34 -3.16 -3.16
C ILE A 51 0.12 -4.22 -2.14
N MET A 52 -0.58 -4.36 -1.01
CA MET A 52 -0.25 -5.36 0.01
C MET A 52 -0.28 -6.79 -0.55
N ASN A 53 -1.30 -7.11 -1.35
CA ASN A 53 -1.43 -8.41 -1.99
C ASN A 53 -0.33 -8.66 -3.03
N ASP A 54 0.03 -7.62 -3.80
CA ASP A 54 1.14 -7.67 -4.78
C ASP A 54 2.50 -7.88 -4.10
N THR A 55 2.74 -7.27 -2.94
CA THR A 55 3.97 -7.52 -2.15
C THR A 55 4.00 -8.88 -1.46
N GLY A 56 2.85 -9.42 -1.06
CA GLY A 56 2.75 -10.72 -0.39
C GLY A 56 2.76 -11.91 -1.36
N CYS A 57 2.29 -11.68 -2.59
CA CYS A 57 2.34 -12.63 -3.67
C CYS A 57 3.52 -12.25 -4.55
N THR A 58 4.74 -12.68 -4.25
CA THR A 58 5.86 -12.53 -5.19
C THR A 58 5.50 -13.29 -6.47
N PRO A 59 5.19 -12.63 -7.61
CA PRO A 59 4.98 -13.32 -8.85
C PRO A 59 6.31 -13.27 -9.58
N GLY A 60 7.06 -14.36 -9.55
CA GLY A 60 7.89 -14.65 -10.70
C GLY A 60 6.96 -14.72 -11.91
N HIS A 61 6.90 -13.66 -12.72
CA HIS A 61 6.30 -13.61 -14.05
C HIS A 61 4.79 -13.93 -14.15
N ALA A 62 3.95 -12.91 -14.40
CA ALA A 62 2.76 -13.04 -15.28
C ALA A 62 2.11 -11.67 -15.51
N HIS A 63 2.73 -10.85 -16.35
CA HIS A 63 2.01 -9.80 -17.06
C HIS A 63 1.40 -10.45 -18.31
N THR A 64 0.22 -11.07 -18.18
CA THR A 64 -0.59 -11.38 -19.38
C THR A 64 -1.37 -10.13 -19.73
N HIS A 65 -0.83 -9.39 -20.68
CA HIS A 65 -1.61 -8.51 -21.54
C HIS A 65 -2.63 -9.37 -22.30
N VAL A 66 -3.92 -9.06 -22.19
CA VAL A 66 -4.89 -9.53 -23.18
C VAL A 66 -5.64 -8.31 -23.72
N SER A 67 -5.64 -8.27 -25.04
CA SER A 67 -6.08 -7.21 -25.95
C SER A 67 -7.57 -6.91 -25.92
#